data_AF-A0A6N8UAA6-F1
#
_entry.id   AF-A0A6N8UAA6-F1
#
_cell.length_a   1.000
_cell.length_b   1.000
_cell.length_c   1.000
_cell.angle_alpha   90.00
_cell.angle_beta   90.00
_cell.angle_gamma   90.00
#
_symmetry.space_group_name_H-M   'P 1'
#
loop_
_entity.id
_entity.type
_entity.pdbx_description
1 polymer ?
#
loop_
_entity_poly.entity_id
_entity_poly.type
_entity_poly.pdbx_seq_one_letter_code
_entity_poly.pdbx_strand_id
1 'polypeptide(L)'
;MKNHLKKVISVFLIIGLIYTSAPITNVKATSSSSPLIQTTQEAQQAIKASLDSYQPVNTTSSQDIKSFLTKELIDTQKLSVFYITTFDKTDATVKADGSILLTIEYKIQYEASFSSYTSTLVIDRLSDTEKAAVTVENFPDDFFRKYLSDQYDKTGTGFITINEVTEINIQNQSPVKNLKGIELFKNLKTLNCSGTGITVLNTSKNTVLETLECDHTNISALDISQNHYLTKLNCDNTNIQSLDLSKNTNLNTVNCSYTPLAWLNFGGNFIRNVTIQDSSIDMNVSGDSFNMKDAFAGINLDKVHIISGAELNPATGMVTKYKIGTPIIYEYDIDIVDSLKNSLQVTLNLHMIENNASTTQLTPATGDTSHLFILNSLLFMSVGALWFSAYKNRKHAQK
;
A
#
# COMPACT_ATOMS: atom_id res chain seq x y z
N MET A 1 -49.22 -36.37 7.61
CA MET A 1 -48.87 -35.29 8.56
C MET A 1 -47.42 -35.51 8.93
N LYS A 2 -46.54 -34.76 8.27
CA LYS A 2 -46.19 -33.39 8.69
C LYS A 2 -45.30 -33.45 9.93
N ASN A 3 -44.07 -33.04 9.68
CA ASN A 3 -43.35 -32.07 10.51
C ASN A 3 -42.91 -32.61 11.88
N HIS A 4 -41.65 -32.49 12.25
CA HIS A 4 -40.63 -31.55 11.81
C HIS A 4 -39.33 -32.03 12.49
N LEU A 5 -38.21 -32.14 11.76
CA LEU A 5 -37.24 -31.04 11.62
C LEU A 5 -36.42 -30.89 12.91
N LYS A 6 -35.19 -31.39 13.01
CA LYS A 6 -33.93 -30.80 12.47
C LYS A 6 -32.82 -31.76 12.97
N LYS A 7 -31.85 -32.27 12.20
CA LYS A 7 -31.03 -31.65 11.16
C LYS A 7 -30.60 -32.69 10.10
N VAL A 8 -30.84 -32.30 8.85
CA VAL A 8 -30.61 -32.95 7.55
C VAL A 8 -29.35 -32.29 6.97
N ILE A 9 -28.31 -33.07 6.64
CA ILE A 9 -27.86 -33.46 5.28
C ILE A 9 -27.44 -32.27 4.41
N SER A 10 -26.13 -32.24 4.09
CA SER A 10 -25.55 -31.92 2.76
C SER A 10 -24.02 -32.09 2.72
N VAL A 11 -23.46 -33.18 3.27
CA VAL A 11 -22.03 -33.55 3.09
C VAL A 11 -21.80 -35.04 2.76
N PHE A 12 -22.81 -35.91 2.84
CA PHE A 12 -22.68 -37.32 2.45
C PHE A 12 -23.13 -37.57 1.01
N LEU A 13 -22.29 -37.15 0.05
CA LEU A 13 -22.40 -37.51 -1.36
C LEU A 13 -21.06 -37.97 -1.96
N ILE A 14 -20.10 -38.37 -1.12
CA ILE A 14 -18.73 -38.63 -1.57
C ILE A 14 -18.26 -39.97 -1.01
N ILE A 15 -18.18 -40.93 -1.93
CA ILE A 15 -17.34 -42.13 -1.90
C ILE A 15 -17.77 -43.22 -0.90
N GLY A 16 -18.52 -44.19 -1.42
CA GLY A 16 -18.65 -45.50 -0.82
C GLY A 16 -19.97 -46.18 -1.15
N LEU A 17 -19.92 -47.14 -2.08
CA LEU A 17 -20.97 -48.09 -2.47
C LEU A 17 -21.97 -47.47 -3.47
N ILE A 18 -22.16 -47.94 -4.70
CA ILE A 18 -22.25 -49.31 -5.24
C ILE A 18 -21.87 -49.17 -6.74
N TYR A 19 -20.87 -49.81 -7.32
CA TYR A 19 -20.55 -51.24 -7.41
C TYR A 19 -19.02 -51.40 -7.40
N THR A 20 -18.40 -52.39 -6.77
CA THR A 20 -18.78 -53.80 -6.65
C THR A 20 -18.39 -54.37 -5.28
N SER A 21 -19.13 -55.40 -4.90
CA SER A 21 -18.92 -56.29 -3.77
C SER A 21 -17.57 -57.01 -3.83
N ALA A 22 -16.64 -56.68 -2.93
CA ALA A 22 -15.85 -57.63 -2.14
C ALA A 22 -14.87 -56.87 -1.22
N PRO A 23 -14.74 -57.24 0.06
CA PRO A 23 -13.68 -56.71 0.91
C PRO A 23 -12.35 -57.35 0.48
N ILE A 24 -11.45 -56.55 -0.09
CA ILE A 24 -10.07 -57.02 -0.34
C ILE A 24 -9.43 -57.26 1.02
N THR A 25 -9.14 -58.53 1.32
CA THR A 25 -8.83 -59.00 2.67
C THR A 25 -7.37 -59.35 2.89
N ASN A 26 -6.48 -59.34 1.90
CA ASN A 26 -5.07 -59.65 2.15
C ASN A 26 -4.17 -59.19 1.00
N VAL A 27 -3.22 -58.28 1.25
CA VAL A 27 -1.90 -58.32 0.58
C VAL A 27 -0.79 -57.84 1.52
N LYS A 28 0.30 -58.59 1.54
CA LYS A 28 1.41 -58.57 2.51
C LYS A 28 2.58 -57.72 2.00
N ALA A 29 3.16 -56.90 2.90
CA ALA A 29 4.27 -56.00 2.63
C ALA A 29 5.64 -56.71 2.57
N THR A 30 6.57 -56.17 1.78
CA THR A 30 8.01 -56.29 2.03
C THR A 30 8.61 -54.88 2.15
N SER A 31 9.43 -54.69 3.19
CA SER A 31 9.98 -53.43 3.73
C SER A 31 10.76 -52.58 2.71
N SER A 32 10.83 -51.24 2.79
CA SER A 32 11.10 -50.45 4.00
C SER A 32 10.63 -48.97 3.92
N SER A 33 10.04 -48.53 5.04
CA SER A 33 9.89 -47.14 5.54
C SER A 33 8.78 -46.20 5.04
N SER A 34 7.82 -46.64 4.23
CA SER A 34 6.55 -45.91 4.07
C SER A 34 5.36 -46.88 4.05
N PRO A 35 4.20 -46.52 4.62
CA PRO A 35 3.02 -47.39 4.57
C PRO A 35 2.62 -47.59 3.11
N LEU A 36 2.53 -48.86 2.68
CA LEU A 36 2.09 -49.19 1.32
C LEU A 36 0.69 -48.64 1.08
N ILE A 37 0.52 -47.99 -0.06
CA ILE A 37 -0.77 -47.51 -0.55
C ILE A 37 -1.53 -48.71 -1.12
N GLN A 38 -2.63 -49.09 -0.46
CA GLN A 38 -3.45 -50.27 -0.78
C GLN A 38 -4.83 -49.91 -1.33
N THR A 39 -5.25 -48.65 -1.22
CA THR A 39 -6.55 -48.19 -1.68
C THR A 39 -6.44 -46.98 -2.61
N THR A 40 -7.46 -46.79 -3.47
CA THR A 40 -7.61 -45.57 -4.27
C THR A 40 -7.62 -44.30 -3.40
N GLN A 41 -8.20 -44.38 -2.20
CA GLN A 41 -8.27 -43.26 -1.27
C GLN A 41 -6.89 -42.91 -0.69
N GLU A 42 -6.08 -43.91 -0.33
CA GLU A 42 -4.71 -43.71 0.13
C GLU A 42 -3.82 -43.15 -0.99
N ALA A 43 -4.02 -43.59 -2.24
CA ALA A 43 -3.31 -43.06 -3.39
C ALA A 43 -3.64 -41.57 -3.63
N GLN A 44 -4.92 -41.21 -3.58
CA GLN A 44 -5.37 -39.82 -3.67
C GLN A 44 -4.77 -38.96 -2.54
N GLN A 45 -4.73 -39.49 -1.32
CA GLN A 45 -4.14 -38.78 -0.17
C GLN A 45 -2.63 -38.60 -0.29
N ALA A 46 -1.90 -39.60 -0.78
CA ALA A 46 -0.46 -39.51 -0.98
C ALA A 46 -0.07 -38.54 -2.11
N ILE A 47 -0.84 -38.53 -3.21
CA ILE A 47 -0.69 -37.55 -4.29
C ILE A 47 -0.96 -36.15 -3.74
N LYS A 48 -2.05 -35.98 -2.99
CA LYS A 48 -2.38 -34.70 -2.36
C LYS A 48 -1.28 -34.23 -1.40
N ALA A 49 -0.82 -35.07 -0.49
CA ALA A 49 0.22 -34.71 0.47
C ALA A 49 1.56 -34.35 -0.19
N SER A 50 1.94 -35.05 -1.27
CA SER A 50 3.18 -34.76 -2.01
C SER A 50 3.08 -33.41 -2.73
N LEU A 51 1.92 -33.08 -3.28
CA LEU A 51 1.66 -31.79 -3.92
C LEU A 51 1.50 -30.64 -2.91
N ASP A 52 0.92 -30.89 -1.72
CA ASP A 52 0.85 -29.89 -0.64
C ASP A 52 2.26 -29.50 -0.14
N SER A 53 3.24 -30.42 -0.24
CA SER A 53 4.65 -30.14 0.06
C SER A 53 5.43 -29.52 -1.11
N TYR A 54 4.87 -29.55 -2.31
CA TYR A 54 5.46 -28.97 -3.50
C TYR A 54 5.15 -27.47 -3.54
N GLN A 55 6.17 -26.63 -3.68
CA GLN A 55 6.03 -25.18 -3.78
C GLN A 55 6.17 -24.76 -5.25
N PRO A 56 5.08 -24.74 -6.03
CA PRO A 56 5.13 -24.39 -7.44
C PRO A 56 5.46 -22.90 -7.61
N VAL A 57 6.33 -22.60 -8.56
CA VAL A 57 6.64 -21.24 -8.99
C VAL A 57 5.80 -20.88 -10.21
N ASN A 58 5.78 -19.60 -10.59
CA ASN A 58 4.90 -19.12 -11.67
C ASN A 58 5.22 -19.66 -13.07
N THR A 59 6.39 -20.30 -13.25
CA THR A 59 6.80 -21.00 -14.48
C THR A 59 6.55 -22.50 -14.46
N THR A 60 6.04 -23.06 -13.36
CA THR A 60 5.82 -24.51 -13.21
C THR A 60 4.77 -24.99 -14.22
N SER A 61 5.21 -25.84 -15.15
CA SER A 61 4.37 -26.45 -16.19
C SER A 61 3.71 -27.74 -15.72
N SER A 62 2.71 -28.22 -16.45
CA SER A 62 2.12 -29.55 -16.22
C SER A 62 3.14 -30.68 -16.35
N GLN A 63 4.15 -30.51 -17.21
CA GLN A 63 5.25 -31.45 -17.39
C GLN A 63 6.20 -31.47 -16.18
N ASP A 64 6.46 -30.31 -15.56
CA ASP A 64 7.27 -30.24 -14.34
C ASP A 64 6.58 -30.94 -13.17
N ILE A 65 5.28 -30.75 -13.04
CA ILE A 65 4.46 -31.42 -12.01
C ILE A 65 4.43 -32.93 -12.25
N LYS A 66 4.23 -33.38 -13.50
CA LYS A 66 4.28 -34.80 -13.86
C LYS A 66 5.64 -35.41 -13.50
N SER A 67 6.72 -34.70 -13.80
CA SER A 67 8.09 -35.14 -13.50
C SER A 67 8.34 -35.20 -12.00
N PHE A 68 7.89 -34.19 -11.24
CA PHE A 68 7.96 -34.17 -9.78
C PHE A 68 7.20 -35.35 -9.17
N LEU A 69 5.94 -35.58 -9.55
CA LEU A 69 5.12 -36.68 -9.03
C LEU A 69 5.71 -38.05 -9.36
N THR A 70 6.26 -38.21 -10.57
CA THR A 70 6.95 -39.44 -10.97
C THR A 70 8.15 -39.67 -10.07
N LYS A 71 9.01 -38.65 -9.90
CA LYS A 71 10.18 -38.75 -9.02
C LYS A 71 9.80 -39.02 -7.57
N GLU A 72 8.86 -38.24 -7.04
CA GLU A 72 8.51 -38.24 -5.62
C GLU A 72 7.74 -39.48 -5.20
N LEU A 73 6.88 -40.02 -6.08
CA LEU A 73 6.03 -41.15 -5.73
C LEU A 73 6.48 -42.46 -6.35
N ILE A 74 6.86 -42.48 -7.63
CA ILE A 74 7.21 -43.71 -8.35
C ILE A 74 8.69 -44.04 -8.10
N ASP A 75 9.61 -43.10 -8.33
CA ASP A 75 11.05 -43.38 -8.24
C ASP A 75 11.50 -43.62 -6.80
N THR A 76 10.89 -42.95 -5.81
CA THR A 76 11.13 -43.23 -4.37
C THR A 76 10.43 -44.50 -3.86
N GLN A 77 9.64 -45.17 -4.71
CA GLN A 77 8.84 -46.35 -4.34
C GLN A 77 7.77 -46.08 -3.26
N LYS A 78 7.39 -44.82 -3.02
CA LYS A 78 6.21 -44.50 -2.18
C LYS A 78 4.92 -45.06 -2.79
N LEU A 79 4.84 -45.09 -4.12
CA LEU A 79 3.87 -45.84 -4.90
C LEU A 79 4.56 -47.07 -5.51
N SER A 80 4.01 -48.26 -5.27
CA SER A 80 4.46 -49.46 -5.98
C SER A 80 3.85 -49.53 -7.38
N VAL A 81 4.64 -49.93 -8.37
CA VAL A 81 4.25 -50.16 -9.78
C VAL A 81 3.05 -51.11 -9.92
N PHE A 82 2.79 -51.97 -8.93
CA PHE A 82 1.71 -52.96 -8.96
C PHE A 82 0.30 -52.38 -8.81
N TYR A 83 0.15 -51.10 -8.44
CA TYR A 83 -1.17 -50.47 -8.29
C TYR A 83 -1.34 -49.11 -8.95
N ILE A 84 -0.30 -48.34 -9.29
CA ILE A 84 -0.42 -47.21 -10.22
C ILE A 84 0.63 -47.38 -11.31
N THR A 85 0.19 -47.53 -12.55
CA THR A 85 1.08 -47.94 -13.64
C THR A 85 1.57 -46.77 -14.48
N THR A 86 0.72 -45.75 -14.68
CA THR A 86 1.04 -44.57 -15.51
C THR A 86 0.19 -43.36 -15.10
N PHE A 87 0.78 -42.16 -15.22
CA PHE A 87 0.05 -40.90 -15.30
C PHE A 87 -0.23 -40.61 -16.79
N ASP A 88 -1.46 -40.84 -17.22
CA ASP A 88 -1.85 -40.82 -18.63
C ASP A 88 -2.01 -39.38 -19.14
N LYS A 89 -2.64 -38.52 -18.35
CA LYS A 89 -2.87 -37.13 -18.71
C LYS A 89 -2.79 -36.22 -17.49
N THR A 90 -2.11 -35.08 -17.67
CA THR A 90 -2.13 -33.97 -16.72
C THR A 90 -2.64 -32.76 -17.49
N ASP A 91 -3.91 -32.41 -17.25
CA ASP A 91 -4.52 -31.21 -17.81
C ASP A 91 -4.48 -30.09 -16.77
N ALA A 92 -4.30 -28.84 -17.21
CA ALA A 92 -4.12 -27.71 -16.31
C ALA A 92 -4.86 -26.48 -16.84
N THR A 93 -5.77 -25.96 -16.03
CA THR A 93 -6.52 -24.74 -16.34
C THR A 93 -6.22 -23.68 -15.30
N VAL A 94 -5.80 -22.49 -15.74
CA VAL A 94 -5.60 -21.35 -14.84
C VAL A 94 -6.96 -20.73 -14.51
N LYS A 95 -7.27 -20.59 -13.23
CA LYS A 95 -8.47 -19.93 -12.74
C LYS A 95 -8.30 -18.40 -12.73
N ALA A 96 -9.41 -17.68 -12.59
CA ALA A 96 -9.42 -16.22 -12.56
C ALA A 96 -8.58 -15.61 -11.41
N ASP A 97 -8.38 -16.34 -10.31
CA ASP A 97 -7.55 -15.94 -9.16
C ASP A 97 -6.05 -16.29 -9.33
N GLY A 98 -5.65 -16.81 -10.48
CA GLY A 98 -4.29 -17.24 -10.77
C GLY A 98 -3.96 -18.66 -10.31
N SER A 99 -4.78 -19.31 -9.48
CA SER A 99 -4.57 -20.71 -9.10
C SER A 99 -4.68 -21.64 -10.31
N ILE A 100 -3.95 -22.76 -10.29
CA ILE A 100 -4.01 -23.76 -11.36
C ILE A 100 -4.96 -24.89 -10.91
N LEU A 101 -6.08 -25.05 -11.60
CA LEU A 101 -6.88 -26.26 -11.51
C LEU A 101 -6.20 -27.36 -12.32
N LEU A 102 -5.59 -28.32 -11.63
CA LEU A 102 -4.95 -29.47 -12.22
C LEU A 102 -5.93 -30.65 -12.25
N THR A 103 -6.01 -31.34 -13.38
CA THR A 103 -6.72 -32.60 -13.53
C THR A 103 -5.72 -33.69 -13.85
N ILE A 104 -5.59 -34.67 -12.96
CA ILE A 104 -4.68 -35.81 -13.12
C ILE A 104 -5.50 -37.06 -13.43
N GLU A 105 -5.18 -37.71 -14.53
CA GLU A 105 -5.67 -39.04 -14.84
C GLU A 105 -4.58 -40.08 -14.60
N TYR A 106 -4.92 -41.10 -13.82
CA TYR A 106 -4.02 -42.21 -13.51
C TYR A 106 -4.75 -43.55 -13.63
N LYS A 107 -4.00 -44.57 -14.00
CA LYS A 107 -4.51 -45.95 -14.09
C LYS A 107 -4.01 -46.77 -12.91
N ILE A 108 -4.94 -47.49 -12.31
CA ILE A 108 -4.65 -48.53 -11.32
C ILE A 108 -4.77 -49.88 -12.00
N GLN A 109 -3.72 -50.68 -11.87
CA GLN A 109 -3.76 -52.09 -12.26
C GLN A 109 -4.05 -52.94 -11.03
N TYR A 110 -4.94 -53.90 -11.19
CA TYR A 110 -5.15 -54.99 -10.24
C TYR A 110 -5.17 -56.28 -11.04
N GLU A 111 -4.19 -57.15 -10.81
CA GLU A 111 -3.96 -58.35 -11.63
C GLU A 111 -3.84 -57.99 -13.13
N ALA A 112 -4.69 -58.54 -14.01
CA ALA A 112 -4.68 -58.25 -15.44
C ALA A 112 -5.66 -57.11 -15.85
N SER A 113 -6.34 -56.48 -14.89
CA SER A 113 -7.35 -55.46 -15.16
C SER A 113 -6.84 -54.05 -14.84
N PHE A 114 -7.26 -53.06 -15.65
CA PHE A 114 -6.95 -51.65 -15.45
C PHE A 114 -8.23 -50.86 -15.18
N SER A 115 -8.17 -49.93 -14.23
CA SER A 115 -9.22 -48.94 -13.97
C SER A 115 -8.63 -47.54 -14.02
N SER A 116 -9.27 -46.65 -14.78
CA SER A 116 -8.87 -45.25 -14.89
C SER A 116 -9.56 -44.40 -13.84
N TYR A 117 -8.82 -43.48 -13.24
CA TYR A 117 -9.33 -42.54 -12.25
C TYR A 117 -8.89 -41.11 -12.59
N THR A 118 -9.75 -40.16 -12.25
CA THR A 118 -9.49 -38.73 -12.42
C THR A 118 -9.52 -38.06 -11.06
N SER A 119 -8.55 -37.20 -10.79
CA SER A 119 -8.51 -36.34 -9.61
C SER A 119 -8.36 -34.89 -10.04
N THR A 120 -9.12 -33.98 -9.43
CA THR A 120 -9.00 -32.54 -9.64
C THR A 120 -8.45 -31.86 -8.39
N LEU A 121 -7.51 -30.94 -8.57
CA LEU A 121 -6.85 -30.23 -7.48
C LEU A 121 -6.69 -28.75 -7.84
N VAL A 122 -6.84 -27.88 -6.84
CA VAL A 122 -6.52 -26.46 -6.97
C VAL A 122 -5.14 -26.27 -6.38
N ILE A 123 -4.20 -25.87 -7.22
CA ILE A 123 -2.86 -25.46 -6.82
C ILE A 123 -2.89 -23.95 -6.70
N ASP A 124 -2.84 -23.45 -5.47
CA ASP A 124 -2.62 -22.04 -5.23
C ASP A 124 -1.25 -21.69 -5.81
N ARG A 125 -1.22 -20.83 -6.83
CA ARG A 125 0.06 -20.23 -7.21
C ARG A 125 0.56 -19.47 -6.00
N LEU A 126 1.86 -19.52 -5.74
CA LEU A 126 2.48 -18.47 -4.95
C LEU A 126 2.00 -17.17 -5.55
N SER A 127 1.20 -16.41 -4.80
CA SER A 127 0.83 -15.07 -5.20
C SER A 127 2.13 -14.40 -5.59
N ASP A 128 2.25 -14.01 -6.85
CA ASP A 128 3.41 -13.32 -7.41
C ASP A 128 3.46 -11.95 -6.71
N THR A 129 3.74 -11.91 -5.40
CA THR A 129 3.90 -10.70 -4.60
C THR A 129 5.08 -9.86 -5.10
N GLU A 130 5.82 -10.41 -6.05
CA GLU A 130 6.91 -9.81 -6.78
C GLU A 130 6.46 -9.16 -8.09
N LYS A 131 5.21 -9.36 -8.53
CA LYS A 131 4.67 -8.72 -9.74
C LYS A 131 3.44 -7.89 -9.47
N ALA A 132 3.31 -6.80 -10.22
CA ALA A 132 2.12 -5.97 -10.24
C ALA A 132 1.60 -5.86 -11.66
N ALA A 133 0.27 -5.96 -11.82
CA ALA A 133 -0.38 -5.63 -13.08
C ALA A 133 -0.35 -4.10 -13.29
N VAL A 134 0.07 -3.64 -14.47
CA VAL A 134 0.13 -2.22 -14.83
C VAL A 134 -1.24 -1.75 -15.31
N THR A 135 -2.19 -1.68 -14.39
CA THR A 135 -3.60 -1.33 -14.68
C THR A 135 -4.03 -0.08 -13.92
N VAL A 136 -5.16 0.50 -14.32
CA VAL A 136 -5.72 1.72 -13.70
C VAL A 136 -6.08 1.50 -12.22
N GLU A 137 -6.36 0.28 -11.80
CA GLU A 137 -6.68 -0.06 -10.41
C GLU A 137 -5.45 0.09 -9.49
N ASN A 138 -4.30 -0.44 -9.95
CA ASN A 138 -3.03 -0.40 -9.21
C ASN A 138 -2.34 0.95 -9.34
N PHE A 139 -2.37 1.52 -10.55
CA PHE A 139 -1.67 2.75 -10.91
C PHE A 139 -2.64 3.67 -11.67
N PRO A 140 -3.47 4.48 -11.01
CA PRO A 140 -4.53 5.23 -11.70
C PRO A 140 -4.03 6.33 -12.65
N ASP A 141 -2.83 6.85 -12.46
CA ASP A 141 -2.25 7.89 -13.31
C ASP A 141 -1.74 7.31 -14.63
N ASP A 142 -2.24 7.82 -15.74
CA ASP A 142 -1.93 7.32 -17.08
C ASP A 142 -0.45 7.50 -17.45
N PHE A 143 0.17 8.59 -17.01
CA PHE A 143 1.57 8.89 -17.30
C PHE A 143 2.50 8.06 -16.43
N PHE A 144 2.14 7.86 -15.15
CA PHE A 144 2.89 6.96 -14.29
C PHE A 144 2.79 5.51 -14.78
N ARG A 145 1.60 5.03 -15.18
CA ARG A 145 1.46 3.71 -15.83
C ARG A 145 2.29 3.59 -17.08
N LYS A 146 2.25 4.61 -17.94
CA LYS A 146 3.04 4.61 -19.17
C LYS A 146 4.53 4.49 -18.86
N TYR A 147 5.05 5.27 -17.92
CA TYR A 147 6.43 5.16 -17.45
C TYR A 147 6.74 3.73 -16.99
N LEU A 148 5.88 3.15 -16.14
CA LEU A 148 6.10 1.79 -15.62
C LEU A 148 6.11 0.74 -16.74
N SER A 149 5.20 0.85 -17.69
CA SER A 149 5.14 -0.04 -18.86
C SER A 149 6.38 0.11 -19.74
N ASP A 150 6.76 1.33 -20.08
CA ASP A 150 7.90 1.62 -20.96
C ASP A 150 9.23 1.17 -20.33
N GLN A 151 9.40 1.31 -19.01
CA GLN A 151 10.66 0.99 -18.33
C GLN A 151 10.77 -0.46 -17.86
N TYR A 152 9.68 -1.05 -17.37
CA TYR A 152 9.73 -2.33 -16.63
C TYR A 152 8.91 -3.46 -17.27
N ASP A 153 7.93 -3.19 -18.15
CA ASP A 153 7.21 -4.24 -18.90
C ASP A 153 7.81 -4.45 -20.29
N LYS A 154 9.08 -4.82 -20.33
CA LYS A 154 9.84 -5.03 -21.59
C LYS A 154 9.24 -6.11 -22.50
N THR A 155 8.41 -6.98 -21.94
CA THR A 155 7.74 -8.08 -22.64
C THR A 155 6.34 -7.74 -23.14
N GLY A 156 5.80 -6.57 -22.76
CA GLY A 156 4.44 -6.14 -23.14
C GLY A 156 3.33 -7.03 -22.59
N THR A 157 3.55 -7.62 -21.42
CA THR A 157 2.61 -8.58 -20.80
C THR A 157 1.52 -7.89 -19.99
N GLY A 158 1.68 -6.60 -19.68
CA GLY A 158 0.87 -5.86 -18.72
C GLY A 158 1.28 -6.08 -17.27
N PHE A 159 2.42 -6.73 -17.00
CA PHE A 159 2.92 -7.01 -15.66
C PHE A 159 4.38 -6.54 -15.51
N ILE A 160 4.73 -6.06 -14.31
CA ILE A 160 6.09 -5.65 -13.95
C ILE A 160 6.56 -6.41 -12.71
N THR A 161 7.85 -6.74 -12.63
CA THR A 161 8.47 -7.35 -11.45
C THR A 161 8.87 -6.27 -10.43
N ILE A 162 7.96 -5.95 -9.51
CA ILE A 162 8.11 -4.86 -8.53
C ILE A 162 9.27 -5.05 -7.54
N ASN A 163 9.69 -6.29 -7.24
CA ASN A 163 10.78 -6.55 -6.30
C ASN A 163 12.17 -6.18 -6.86
N GLU A 164 12.32 -6.14 -8.18
CA GLU A 164 13.59 -5.78 -8.83
C GLU A 164 13.73 -4.26 -9.04
N VAL A 165 12.63 -3.51 -8.90
CA VAL A 165 12.62 -2.06 -9.06
C VAL A 165 13.19 -1.40 -7.81
N THR A 166 14.41 -0.91 -7.92
CA THR A 166 15.14 -0.19 -6.86
C THR A 166 15.17 1.32 -7.06
N GLU A 167 14.85 1.78 -8.27
CA GLU A 167 14.80 3.20 -8.62
C GLU A 167 13.57 3.48 -9.49
N ILE A 168 12.86 4.56 -9.17
CA ILE A 168 11.82 5.17 -10.02
C ILE A 168 12.22 6.63 -10.20
N ASN A 169 12.46 7.01 -11.46
CA ASN A 169 12.82 8.37 -11.83
C ASN A 169 11.83 8.90 -12.88
N ILE A 170 10.89 9.70 -12.41
CA ILE A 170 9.86 10.37 -13.21
C ILE A 170 10.04 11.89 -13.14
N GLN A 171 11.29 12.36 -12.96
CA GLN A 171 11.61 13.77 -12.91
C GLN A 171 11.11 14.50 -14.16
N ASN A 172 10.47 15.66 -13.97
CA ASN A 172 9.91 16.52 -15.01
C ASN A 172 8.89 15.81 -15.92
N GLN A 173 8.34 14.66 -15.50
CA GLN A 173 7.24 13.99 -16.19
C GLN A 173 5.93 14.71 -15.86
N SER A 174 5.77 15.94 -16.37
CA SER A 174 4.46 16.58 -16.40
C SER A 174 3.58 15.78 -17.37
N PRO A 175 2.36 15.34 -16.99
CA PRO A 175 1.54 15.74 -15.85
C PRO A 175 1.26 14.60 -14.85
N VAL A 176 2.27 13.83 -14.41
CA VAL A 176 2.07 12.84 -13.34
C VAL A 176 1.54 13.56 -12.10
N LYS A 177 0.32 13.21 -11.67
CA LYS A 177 -0.41 13.85 -10.56
C LYS A 177 -0.66 12.90 -9.40
N ASN A 178 -0.52 11.59 -9.63
CA ASN A 178 -0.81 10.59 -8.61
C ASN A 178 0.17 9.40 -8.69
N LEU A 179 0.80 9.08 -7.57
CA LEU A 179 1.73 7.94 -7.43
C LEU A 179 1.13 6.75 -6.69
N LYS A 180 -0.20 6.65 -6.58
CA LYS A 180 -0.83 5.43 -6.05
C LYS A 180 -0.29 4.20 -6.79
N GLY A 181 0.05 3.18 -6.03
CA GLY A 181 0.76 1.99 -6.47
C GLY A 181 2.25 2.04 -6.13
N ILE A 182 2.81 3.20 -5.75
CA ILE A 182 4.20 3.31 -5.30
C ILE A 182 4.47 2.44 -4.06
N GLU A 183 3.45 2.20 -3.24
CA GLU A 183 3.50 1.36 -2.05
C GLU A 183 3.79 -0.13 -2.34
N LEU A 184 3.65 -0.56 -3.60
CA LEU A 184 3.96 -1.92 -4.02
C LEU A 184 5.48 -2.15 -4.12
N PHE A 185 6.27 -1.11 -4.40
CA PHE A 185 7.72 -1.22 -4.60
C PHE A 185 8.49 -1.23 -3.27
N LYS A 186 8.41 -2.34 -2.54
CA LYS A 186 9.02 -2.50 -1.19
C LYS A 186 10.55 -2.41 -1.19
N ASN A 187 11.20 -2.66 -2.32
CA ASN A 187 12.66 -2.59 -2.49
C ASN A 187 13.14 -1.27 -3.11
N LEU A 188 12.25 -0.27 -3.24
CA LEU A 188 12.59 1.04 -3.81
C LEU A 188 13.57 1.79 -2.89
N LYS A 189 14.74 2.11 -3.43
CA LYS A 189 15.81 2.87 -2.77
C LYS A 189 15.86 4.33 -3.21
N THR A 190 15.53 4.60 -4.47
CA THR A 190 15.53 5.96 -5.02
C THR A 190 14.18 6.27 -5.63
N LEU A 191 13.56 7.36 -5.17
CA LEU A 191 12.39 7.95 -5.78
C LEU A 191 12.69 9.39 -6.16
N ASN A 192 12.70 9.67 -7.47
CA ASN A 192 12.74 11.02 -8.00
C ASN A 192 11.42 11.33 -8.72
N CYS A 193 10.60 12.15 -8.08
CA CYS A 193 9.35 12.66 -8.62
C CYS A 193 9.33 14.19 -8.78
N SER A 194 10.52 14.79 -8.88
CA SER A 194 10.69 16.24 -8.91
C SER A 194 10.11 16.85 -10.18
N GLY A 195 9.53 18.04 -10.09
CA GLY A 195 8.89 18.72 -11.23
C GLY A 195 7.61 18.04 -11.75
N THR A 196 6.99 17.17 -10.95
CA THR A 196 5.68 16.55 -11.28
C THR A 196 4.52 17.31 -10.63
N GLY A 197 3.29 17.03 -11.07
CA GLY A 197 2.07 17.68 -10.58
C GLY A 197 1.46 17.04 -9.33
N ILE A 198 2.21 16.20 -8.61
CA ILE A 198 1.68 15.46 -7.45
C ILE A 198 1.33 16.39 -6.29
N THR A 199 0.24 16.07 -5.58
CA THR A 199 -0.23 16.79 -4.39
C THR A 199 -0.18 15.94 -3.12
N VAL A 200 -0.08 14.62 -3.28
CA VAL A 200 0.02 13.65 -2.19
C VAL A 200 1.14 12.66 -2.53
N LEU A 201 2.00 12.40 -1.56
CA LEU A 201 3.05 11.40 -1.63
C LEU A 201 2.97 10.52 -0.38
N ASN A 202 2.87 9.20 -0.57
CA ASN A 202 2.87 8.23 0.52
C ASN A 202 3.98 7.20 0.30
N THR A 203 5.08 7.35 1.03
CA THR A 203 6.25 6.45 0.99
C THR A 203 6.30 5.48 2.17
N SER A 204 5.22 5.34 2.94
CA SER A 204 5.20 4.57 4.20
C SER A 204 5.50 3.08 4.04
N LYS A 205 5.33 2.53 2.82
CA LYS A 205 5.67 1.13 2.49
C LYS A 205 7.02 0.96 1.80
N ASN A 206 7.65 2.06 1.37
CA ASN A 206 8.98 2.07 0.77
C ASN A 206 10.04 2.21 1.89
N THR A 207 10.02 1.30 2.87
CA THR A 207 10.77 1.46 4.13
C THR A 207 12.29 1.44 3.96
N VAL A 208 12.79 0.93 2.82
CA VAL A 208 14.21 0.90 2.46
C VAL A 208 14.65 2.08 1.58
N LEU A 209 13.81 3.11 1.43
CA LEU A 209 14.13 4.30 0.64
C LEU A 209 15.34 5.04 1.22
N GLU A 210 16.35 5.26 0.38
CA GLU A 210 17.63 5.91 0.71
C GLU A 210 17.68 7.35 0.17
N THR A 211 17.01 7.63 -0.96
CA THR A 211 16.93 8.95 -1.59
C THR A 211 15.49 9.28 -1.99
N LEU A 212 15.03 10.45 -1.56
CA LEU A 212 13.75 11.03 -1.96
C LEU A 212 13.96 12.44 -2.53
N GLU A 213 13.62 12.61 -3.80
CA GLU A 213 13.58 13.91 -4.48
C GLU A 213 12.14 14.16 -4.94
N CYS A 214 11.49 15.14 -4.31
CA CYS A 214 10.13 15.59 -4.59
C CYS A 214 10.06 17.11 -4.75
N ASP A 215 11.17 17.74 -5.13
CA ASP A 215 11.23 19.17 -5.32
C ASP A 215 10.38 19.64 -6.51
N HIS A 216 9.94 20.90 -6.48
CA HIS A 216 9.07 21.46 -7.51
C HIS A 216 7.76 20.65 -7.70
N THR A 217 7.17 20.17 -6.60
CA THR A 217 5.86 19.50 -6.58
C THR A 217 4.87 20.28 -5.73
N ASN A 218 3.58 19.92 -5.80
CA ASN A 218 2.52 20.62 -5.06
C ASN A 218 2.15 19.94 -3.74
N ILE A 219 3.02 19.08 -3.20
CA ILE A 219 2.76 18.39 -1.93
C ILE A 219 2.70 19.40 -0.78
N SER A 220 1.71 19.26 0.09
CA SER A 220 1.51 20.12 1.27
C SER A 220 1.78 19.42 2.61
N ALA A 221 1.92 18.10 2.58
CA ALA A 221 2.27 17.28 3.73
C ALA A 221 3.21 16.16 3.30
N LEU A 222 4.20 15.88 4.14
CA LEU A 222 5.17 14.81 3.91
C LEU A 222 5.44 14.08 5.23
N ASP A 223 4.99 12.83 5.32
CA ASP A 223 5.35 11.91 6.40
C ASP A 223 6.33 10.87 5.87
N ILE A 224 7.58 11.01 6.31
CA ILE A 224 8.68 10.08 6.00
C ILE A 224 9.18 9.36 7.26
N SER A 225 8.35 9.30 8.31
CA SER A 225 8.70 8.67 9.59
C SER A 225 9.07 7.19 9.48
N GLN A 226 8.60 6.51 8.43
CA GLN A 226 8.90 5.09 8.16
C GLN A 226 10.15 4.88 7.29
N ASN A 227 10.70 5.94 6.70
CA ASN A 227 11.86 5.86 5.81
C ASN A 227 13.16 6.02 6.62
N HIS A 228 13.43 5.09 7.53
CA HIS A 228 14.55 5.16 8.47
C HIS A 228 15.93 5.10 7.79
N TYR A 229 16.02 4.55 6.57
CA TYR A 229 17.24 4.47 5.78
C TYR A 229 17.47 5.70 4.90
N LEU A 230 16.60 6.70 4.95
CA LEU A 230 16.71 7.89 4.12
C LEU A 230 17.97 8.66 4.45
N THR A 231 18.81 8.89 3.44
CA THR A 231 20.08 9.61 3.54
C THR A 231 20.02 10.98 2.86
N LYS A 232 19.16 11.13 1.85
CA LYS A 232 18.95 12.37 1.10
C LYS A 232 17.46 12.67 0.97
N LEU A 233 17.09 13.91 1.34
CA LEU A 233 15.78 14.49 1.08
C LEU A 233 15.94 15.81 0.32
N ASN A 234 15.29 15.92 -0.84
CA ASN A 234 15.06 17.20 -1.50
C ASN A 234 13.55 17.43 -1.64
N CYS A 235 13.02 18.41 -0.91
CA CYS A 235 11.63 18.86 -1.02
C CYS A 235 11.55 20.37 -1.27
N ASP A 236 12.58 20.90 -1.94
CA ASP A 236 12.65 22.29 -2.38
C ASP A 236 11.41 22.70 -3.20
N ASN A 237 10.95 23.94 -3.01
CA ASN A 237 9.83 24.49 -3.77
C ASN A 237 8.58 23.58 -3.73
N THR A 238 8.15 23.24 -2.51
CA THR A 238 6.90 22.52 -2.22
C THR A 238 5.98 23.36 -1.33
N ASN A 239 4.76 22.90 -1.05
CA ASN A 239 3.80 23.60 -0.19
C ASN A 239 3.79 23.09 1.27
N ILE A 240 4.86 22.39 1.70
CA ILE A 240 4.93 21.80 3.04
C ILE A 240 5.05 22.91 4.08
N GLN A 241 4.18 22.88 5.10
CA GLN A 241 4.24 23.85 6.20
C GLN A 241 4.85 23.27 7.48
N SER A 242 5.00 21.96 7.56
CA SER A 242 5.51 21.28 8.75
C SER A 242 6.30 20.04 8.36
N LEU A 243 7.49 19.90 8.92
CA LEU A 243 8.37 18.78 8.59
C LEU A 243 9.09 18.26 9.83
N ASP A 244 8.79 17.01 10.20
CA ASP A 244 9.47 16.27 11.25
C ASP A 244 10.43 15.24 10.66
N LEU A 245 11.72 15.45 10.89
CA LEU A 245 12.83 14.60 10.44
C LEU A 245 13.45 13.82 11.59
N SER A 246 12.86 13.87 12.81
CA SER A 246 13.41 13.24 14.01
C SER A 246 13.56 11.72 13.93
N LYS A 247 12.87 11.05 13.00
CA LYS A 247 12.98 9.59 12.78
C LYS A 247 13.97 9.22 11.69
N ASN A 248 14.42 10.17 10.88
CA ASN A 248 15.30 9.93 9.74
C ASN A 248 16.78 10.12 10.14
N THR A 249 17.21 9.31 11.12
CA THR A 249 18.53 9.43 11.78
C THR A 249 19.74 9.23 10.85
N ASN A 250 19.53 8.69 9.65
CA ASN A 250 20.58 8.50 8.63
C ASN A 250 20.68 9.68 7.63
N LEU A 251 19.84 10.71 7.75
CA LEU A 251 19.89 11.86 6.85
C LEU A 251 21.25 12.57 6.92
N ASN A 252 21.83 12.79 5.75
CA ASN A 252 23.08 13.53 5.60
C ASN A 252 22.90 14.81 4.76
N THR A 253 21.87 14.85 3.92
CA THR A 253 21.59 15.95 3.01
C THR A 253 20.10 16.25 3.01
N VAL A 254 19.75 17.49 3.35
CA VAL A 254 18.38 17.99 3.37
C VAL A 254 18.33 19.32 2.64
N ASN A 255 17.47 19.42 1.64
CA ASN A 255 17.12 20.69 1.02
C ASN A 255 15.61 20.91 1.13
N CYS A 256 15.23 21.97 1.85
CA CYS A 256 13.85 22.44 1.99
C CYS A 256 13.77 23.93 1.65
N SER A 257 14.61 24.39 0.72
CA SER A 257 14.55 25.77 0.24
C SER A 257 13.19 26.07 -0.39
N TYR A 258 12.81 27.35 -0.42
CA TYR A 258 11.55 27.80 -1.02
C TYR A 258 10.30 27.02 -0.58
N THR A 259 10.30 26.49 0.65
CA THR A 259 9.20 25.73 1.24
C THR A 259 8.61 26.55 2.38
N PRO A 260 7.28 26.77 2.46
CA PRO A 260 6.65 27.66 3.44
C PRO A 260 6.54 27.01 4.82
N LEU A 261 7.66 26.52 5.37
CA LEU A 261 7.75 25.84 6.65
C LEU A 261 7.40 26.80 7.79
N ALA A 262 6.40 26.45 8.60
CA ALA A 262 6.15 27.05 9.90
C ALA A 262 7.09 26.47 10.96
N TRP A 263 7.47 25.19 10.82
CA TRP A 263 8.43 24.56 11.70
C TRP A 263 9.15 23.40 11.02
N LEU A 264 10.37 23.15 11.49
CA LEU A 264 11.24 22.07 11.04
C LEU A 264 11.90 21.42 12.26
N ASN A 265 11.79 20.10 12.38
CA ASN A 265 12.36 19.38 13.51
C ASN A 265 13.38 18.35 13.04
N PHE A 266 14.66 18.56 13.37
CA PHE A 266 15.69 17.56 13.11
C PHE A 266 15.84 16.51 14.21
N GLY A 267 15.20 16.71 15.37
CA GLY A 267 15.27 15.76 16.48
C GLY A 267 16.69 15.50 17.01
N GLY A 268 17.61 16.48 16.88
CA GLY A 268 19.01 16.33 17.25
C GLY A 268 19.86 15.53 16.26
N ASN A 269 19.34 15.24 15.05
CA ASN A 269 20.10 14.56 14.01
C ASN A 269 21.31 15.41 13.56
N PHE A 270 22.43 14.74 13.29
CA PHE A 270 23.61 15.35 12.69
C PHE A 270 23.53 15.30 11.17
N ILE A 271 23.27 16.44 10.53
CA ILE A 271 23.10 16.52 9.08
C ILE A 271 24.20 17.40 8.51
N ARG A 272 24.95 16.85 7.55
CA ARG A 272 26.15 17.49 6.99
C ARG A 272 25.82 18.65 6.08
N ASN A 273 24.79 18.48 5.25
CA ASN A 273 24.39 19.46 4.25
C ASN A 273 22.92 19.82 4.48
N VAL A 274 22.68 20.99 5.06
CA VAL A 274 21.34 21.53 5.24
C VAL A 274 21.21 22.82 4.45
N THR A 275 20.27 22.83 3.52
CA THR A 275 19.88 24.02 2.78
C THR A 275 18.44 24.36 3.14
N ILE A 276 18.29 25.44 3.90
CA ILE A 276 17.01 26.01 4.31
C ILE A 276 17.04 27.52 4.07
N GLN A 277 15.88 28.09 3.71
CA GLN A 277 15.70 29.53 3.58
C GLN A 277 14.70 30.02 4.61
N ASP A 278 14.65 31.34 4.82
CA ASP A 278 13.60 31.93 5.66
C ASP A 278 12.25 31.71 4.99
N SER A 279 11.26 31.40 5.81
CA SER A 279 9.94 31.01 5.36
C SER A 279 9.00 32.21 5.32
N SER A 280 8.10 32.20 4.34
CA SER A 280 7.01 33.16 4.23
C SER A 280 5.71 32.39 4.01
N ILE A 281 4.72 32.64 4.86
CA ILE A 281 3.42 31.95 4.85
C ILE A 281 2.32 32.99 4.76
N ASP A 282 1.50 32.90 3.72
CA ASP A 282 0.24 33.63 3.64
C ASP A 282 -0.86 32.86 4.36
N MET A 283 -1.54 33.52 5.29
CA MET A 283 -2.61 32.90 6.05
C MET A 283 -3.81 33.83 6.23
N ASN A 284 -4.98 33.22 6.14
CA ASN A 284 -6.23 33.92 6.33
C ASN A 284 -6.68 33.81 7.79
N VAL A 285 -7.09 34.92 8.39
CA VAL A 285 -7.58 34.99 9.78
C VAL A 285 -8.97 35.62 9.85
N SER A 286 -9.76 35.19 10.83
CA SER A 286 -11.13 35.67 11.08
C SER A 286 -11.22 36.30 12.47
N GLY A 287 -10.50 37.41 12.70
CA GLY A 287 -10.51 38.10 13.98
C GLY A 287 -9.19 38.79 14.31
N ASP A 288 -9.00 39.09 15.59
CA ASP A 288 -7.82 39.73 16.19
C ASP A 288 -6.87 38.73 16.89
N SER A 289 -7.21 37.44 16.82
CA SER A 289 -6.43 36.35 17.39
C SER A 289 -6.59 35.04 16.61
N PHE A 290 -5.59 34.18 16.67
CA PHE A 290 -5.67 32.80 16.17
C PHE A 290 -4.83 31.86 17.06
N ASN A 291 -5.12 30.56 16.98
CA ASN A 291 -4.33 29.56 17.69
C ASN A 291 -3.24 28.98 16.78
N MET A 292 -1.99 29.08 17.20
CA MET A 292 -0.83 28.63 16.42
C MET A 292 -0.78 27.11 16.24
N LYS A 293 -1.28 26.32 17.21
CA LYS A 293 -1.34 24.85 17.10
C LYS A 293 -2.41 24.39 16.11
N ASP A 294 -3.49 25.16 15.99
CA ASP A 294 -4.56 24.89 15.02
C ASP A 294 -4.11 25.29 13.60
N ALA A 295 -3.34 26.38 13.48
CA ALA A 295 -2.78 26.83 12.21
C ALA A 295 -1.68 25.90 11.69
N PHE A 296 -0.80 25.40 12.59
CA PHE A 296 0.35 24.58 12.23
C PHE A 296 0.40 23.31 13.07
N ALA A 297 -0.16 22.23 12.51
CA ALA A 297 -0.21 20.94 13.18
C ALA A 297 1.19 20.48 13.63
N GLY A 298 1.30 20.05 14.89
CA GLY A 298 2.54 19.50 15.46
C GLY A 298 3.58 20.52 15.95
N ILE A 299 3.34 21.83 15.81
CA ILE A 299 4.28 22.85 16.25
C ILE A 299 4.56 22.79 17.76
N ASN A 300 5.85 22.84 18.13
CA ASN A 300 6.25 22.95 19.53
C ASN A 300 6.42 24.43 19.92
N LEU A 301 5.53 24.95 20.75
CA LEU A 301 5.53 26.36 21.15
C LEU A 301 6.71 26.75 22.03
N ASP A 302 7.34 25.80 22.73
CA ASP A 302 8.52 26.08 23.55
C ASP A 302 9.73 26.49 22.69
N LYS A 303 9.67 26.20 21.39
CA LYS A 303 10.68 26.53 20.39
C LYS A 303 10.35 27.78 19.57
N VAL A 304 9.19 28.39 19.80
CA VAL A 304 8.75 29.57 19.06
C VAL A 304 9.15 30.82 19.82
N HIS A 305 9.93 31.69 19.18
CA HIS A 305 10.26 33.01 19.68
C HIS A 305 9.72 34.09 18.75
N ILE A 306 8.64 34.79 19.16
CA ILE A 306 8.11 35.91 18.38
C ILE A 306 9.10 37.07 18.43
N ILE A 307 9.59 37.47 17.27
CA ILE A 307 10.51 38.61 17.09
C ILE A 307 9.72 39.92 16.99
N SER A 308 8.62 39.92 16.22
CA SER A 308 7.81 41.13 16.02
C SER A 308 6.40 40.82 15.50
N GLY A 309 5.52 41.82 15.63
CA GLY A 309 4.22 41.83 14.94
C GLY A 309 3.08 41.17 15.69
N ALA A 310 3.34 40.45 16.79
CA ALA A 310 2.31 39.86 17.65
C ALA A 310 2.83 39.55 19.05
N GLU A 311 1.94 39.06 19.92
CA GLU A 311 2.28 38.38 21.18
C GLU A 311 1.74 36.94 21.17
N LEU A 312 2.57 35.98 21.59
CA LEU A 312 2.19 34.58 21.75
C LEU A 312 2.05 34.24 23.24
N ASN A 313 0.92 33.64 23.61
CA ASN A 313 0.78 32.95 24.89
C ASN A 313 1.19 31.47 24.72
N PRO A 314 2.36 31.03 25.22
CA PRO A 314 2.84 29.67 24.98
C PRO A 314 1.99 28.59 25.69
N ALA A 315 1.29 28.95 26.78
CA ALA A 315 0.44 28.00 27.49
C ALA A 315 -0.82 27.63 26.70
N THR A 316 -1.38 28.59 25.95
CA THR A 316 -2.62 28.38 25.19
C THR A 316 -2.39 28.24 23.68
N GLY A 317 -1.25 28.71 23.16
CA GLY A 317 -0.97 28.83 21.74
C GLY A 317 -1.65 30.01 21.05
N MET A 318 -2.32 30.88 21.80
CA MET A 318 -3.00 32.03 21.24
C MET A 318 -2.01 33.12 20.83
N VAL A 319 -2.09 33.52 19.57
CA VAL A 319 -1.39 34.68 19.00
C VAL A 319 -2.36 35.85 18.97
N THR A 320 -1.96 36.99 19.51
CA THR A 320 -2.80 38.19 19.69
C THR A 320 -2.03 39.46 19.34
N LYS A 321 -2.72 40.61 19.35
CA LYS A 321 -2.14 41.96 19.13
C LYS A 321 -1.45 42.16 17.77
N TYR A 322 -1.73 41.30 16.80
CA TYR A 322 -1.27 41.52 15.44
C TYR A 322 -2.13 42.56 14.72
N LYS A 323 -1.59 43.09 13.62
CA LYS A 323 -2.30 44.00 12.73
C LYS A 323 -2.22 43.49 11.30
N ILE A 324 -3.37 43.44 10.63
CA ILE A 324 -3.46 43.05 9.22
C ILE A 324 -2.60 43.99 8.35
N GLY A 325 -1.89 43.40 7.38
CA GLY A 325 -0.89 44.10 6.57
C GLY A 325 0.45 44.37 7.28
N THR A 326 0.59 43.98 8.55
CA THR A 326 1.89 43.96 9.25
C THR A 326 2.27 42.49 9.50
N PRO A 327 3.42 42.02 8.97
CA PRO A 327 3.82 40.63 9.16
C PRO A 327 4.11 40.29 10.63
N ILE A 328 3.81 39.06 11.03
CA ILE A 328 4.35 38.47 12.25
C ILE A 328 5.64 37.77 11.89
N ILE A 329 6.72 38.04 12.62
CA ILE A 329 8.01 37.39 12.43
C ILE A 329 8.33 36.59 13.70
N TYR A 330 8.61 35.31 13.56
CA TYR A 330 9.11 34.48 14.64
C TYR A 330 10.29 33.63 14.20
N GLU A 331 11.11 33.25 15.17
CA GLU A 331 12.14 32.23 14.99
C GLU A 331 11.68 30.92 15.62
N TYR A 332 11.92 29.82 14.92
CA TYR A 332 11.70 28.47 15.39
C TYR A 332 13.04 27.76 15.61
N ASP A 333 13.30 27.27 16.81
CA ASP A 333 14.50 26.48 17.11
C ASP A 333 14.43 25.11 16.42
N ILE A 334 15.41 24.81 15.57
CA ILE A 334 15.42 23.59 14.73
C ILE A 334 16.25 22.43 15.33
N ASP A 335 16.81 22.58 16.54
CA ASP A 335 17.60 21.56 17.26
C ASP A 335 18.75 20.93 16.43
N ILE A 336 19.42 21.71 15.56
CA ILE A 336 20.53 21.16 14.77
C ILE A 336 21.85 21.24 15.54
N VAL A 337 22.61 20.14 15.54
CA VAL A 337 23.79 19.96 16.41
C VAL A 337 25.06 20.64 15.86
N ASP A 338 25.12 21.00 14.57
CA ASP A 338 26.39 21.44 13.94
C ASP A 338 26.24 22.34 12.70
N SER A 339 25.30 23.31 12.69
CA SER A 339 25.21 24.25 11.56
C SER A 339 25.24 25.71 11.99
N LEU A 340 25.70 26.59 11.09
CA LEU A 340 25.75 28.04 11.29
C LEU A 340 24.36 28.70 11.44
N LYS A 341 23.27 27.94 11.25
CA LYS A 341 21.87 28.39 11.38
C LYS A 341 21.12 27.45 12.33
N ASN A 342 20.84 27.93 13.54
CA ASN A 342 20.14 27.16 14.58
C ASN A 342 18.64 27.47 14.67
N SER A 343 18.16 28.39 13.85
CA SER A 343 16.75 28.76 13.81
C SER A 343 16.24 28.92 12.38
N LEU A 344 14.94 28.64 12.21
CA LEU A 344 14.16 28.98 11.03
C LEU A 344 13.41 30.28 11.32
N GLN A 345 13.70 31.36 10.58
CA GLN A 345 12.87 32.55 10.64
C GLN A 345 11.63 32.35 9.75
N VAL A 346 10.47 32.68 10.29
CA VAL A 346 9.17 32.55 9.62
C VAL A 346 8.45 33.89 9.65
N THR A 347 8.04 34.34 8.47
CA THR A 347 7.21 35.52 8.26
C THR A 347 5.78 35.07 7.95
N LEU A 348 4.83 35.46 8.79
CA LEU A 348 3.40 35.24 8.56
C LEU A 348 2.77 36.51 8.01
N ASN A 349 2.26 36.43 6.77
CA ASN A 349 1.50 37.50 6.13
C ASN A 349 0.00 37.23 6.34
N LEU A 350 -0.63 38.03 7.20
CA LEU A 350 -2.02 37.84 7.59
C LEU A 350 -2.97 38.60 6.67
N HIS A 351 -3.99 37.90 6.18
CA HIS A 351 -5.10 38.45 5.39
C HIS A 351 -6.43 38.23 6.12
N MET A 352 -7.34 39.21 6.05
CA MET A 352 -8.67 39.06 6.66
C MET A 352 -9.61 38.28 5.74
N ILE A 353 -10.34 37.33 6.31
CA ILE A 353 -11.54 36.79 5.67
C ILE A 353 -12.71 37.72 6.04
N GLU A 354 -13.25 38.44 5.05
CA GLU A 354 -14.53 39.08 5.21
C GLU A 354 -15.62 38.00 5.27
N ASN A 355 -16.17 37.76 6.46
CA ASN A 355 -17.38 36.96 6.59
C ASN A 355 -18.54 37.73 5.96
N ASN A 356 -18.75 37.61 4.65
CA ASN A 356 -19.99 38.03 4.00
C ASN A 356 -21.12 37.06 4.35
N ALA A 357 -21.46 37.00 5.64
CA ALA A 357 -22.77 36.56 6.09
C ALA A 357 -23.72 37.77 6.11
N SER A 358 -23.85 38.43 4.97
CA SER A 358 -25.07 39.20 4.71
C SER A 358 -26.13 38.19 4.31
N THR A 359 -26.95 37.80 5.28
CA THR A 359 -28.27 37.23 5.04
C THR A 359 -29.07 38.24 4.21
N THR A 360 -28.98 38.17 2.89
CA THR A 360 -30.09 38.58 2.05
C THR A 360 -31.20 37.59 2.31
N GLN A 361 -32.14 37.97 3.17
CA GLN A 361 -33.48 37.39 3.12
C GLN A 361 -34.00 37.59 1.70
N LEU A 362 -33.94 36.54 0.89
CA LEU A 362 -34.77 36.43 -0.31
C LEU A 362 -36.21 36.35 0.19
N THR A 363 -36.93 37.46 0.06
CA THR A 363 -38.38 37.44 0.00
C THR A 363 -38.78 36.49 -1.13
N PRO A 364 -39.82 35.65 -0.96
CA PRO A 364 -40.24 34.75 -2.01
C PRO A 364 -40.97 35.57 -3.07
N ALA A 365 -40.25 35.98 -4.11
CA ALA A 365 -40.87 36.46 -5.34
C ALA A 365 -41.32 35.25 -6.16
N THR A 366 -42.63 35.15 -6.30
CA THR A 366 -43.37 34.24 -7.16
C THR A 366 -42.85 34.29 -8.59
N GLY A 367 -42.73 33.11 -9.22
CA GLY A 367 -42.94 32.98 -10.66
C GLY A 367 -41.73 32.61 -11.49
N ASP A 368 -41.85 31.42 -12.07
CA ASP A 368 -41.34 31.01 -13.38
C ASP A 368 -40.02 30.23 -13.44
N THR A 369 -40.16 29.01 -13.95
CA THR A 369 -39.15 27.99 -14.16
C THR A 369 -38.88 27.92 -15.66
N SER A 370 -37.68 28.30 -16.12
CA SER A 370 -37.06 27.80 -17.38
C SER A 370 -35.65 28.39 -17.60
N HIS A 371 -34.63 27.53 -17.56
CA HIS A 371 -33.31 27.60 -18.22
C HIS A 371 -32.48 28.91 -18.18
N LEU A 372 -31.33 28.94 -17.47
CA LEU A 372 -29.99 28.62 -18.03
C LEU A 372 -28.84 28.94 -17.02
N PHE A 373 -28.02 27.90 -16.79
CA PHE A 373 -26.60 27.80 -16.39
C PHE A 373 -25.72 28.99 -15.93
N ILE A 374 -24.82 28.63 -14.99
CA ILE A 374 -23.37 28.96 -14.81
C ILE A 374 -22.96 29.67 -13.48
N LEU A 375 -22.05 28.97 -12.75
CA LEU A 375 -21.09 29.38 -11.68
C LEU A 375 -21.70 29.82 -10.32
N ASN A 376 -21.24 29.39 -9.13
CA ASN A 376 -19.89 28.99 -8.76
C ASN A 376 -19.90 28.06 -7.53
N SER A 377 -19.18 26.95 -7.67
CA SER A 377 -18.79 26.02 -6.62
C SER A 377 -17.48 26.50 -5.98
N LEU A 378 -17.52 27.06 -4.77
CA LEU A 378 -16.34 27.24 -3.92
C LEU A 378 -16.76 27.05 -2.45
N LEU A 379 -16.99 25.79 -2.09
CA LEU A 379 -17.03 25.32 -0.72
C LEU A 379 -15.74 24.52 -0.49
N PHE A 380 -14.63 25.22 -0.26
CA PHE A 380 -13.48 24.60 0.38
C PHE A 380 -13.73 24.61 1.89
N MET A 381 -14.52 23.64 2.35
CA MET A 381 -14.30 23.12 3.69
C MET A 381 -12.96 22.40 3.67
N SER A 382 -12.12 22.72 4.64
CA SER A 382 -11.01 21.89 5.08
C SER A 382 -11.52 20.49 5.45
N VAL A 383 -11.60 19.60 4.47
CA VAL A 383 -11.74 18.16 4.70
C VAL A 383 -10.36 17.64 5.11
N GLY A 384 -10.01 17.94 6.36
CA GLY A 384 -8.73 17.57 6.97
C GLY A 384 -8.80 17.51 8.49
N ALA A 385 -10.00 17.39 9.09
CA ALA A 385 -10.18 17.29 10.54
C ALA A 385 -11.40 16.47 10.98
N LEU A 386 -11.89 15.53 10.15
CA LEU A 386 -13.07 14.71 10.49
C LEU A 386 -12.89 13.20 10.30
N TRP A 387 -11.65 12.68 10.37
CA TRP A 387 -11.42 11.23 10.38
C TRP A 387 -10.60 10.66 11.55
N PHE A 388 -10.33 11.44 12.61
CA PHE A 388 -9.64 10.89 13.79
C PHE A 388 -10.36 11.02 15.15
N SER A 389 -11.58 11.56 15.21
CA SER A 389 -12.37 11.60 16.45
C SER A 389 -13.46 10.51 16.57
N ALA A 390 -13.60 9.60 15.60
CA ALA A 390 -14.62 8.54 15.63
C ALA A 390 -14.11 7.14 16.00
N TYR A 391 -12.80 6.94 16.19
CA TYR A 391 -12.24 5.60 16.47
C TYR A 391 -11.86 5.33 17.94
N LYS A 392 -11.94 6.32 18.84
CA LYS A 392 -11.56 6.13 20.27
C LYS A 392 -12.72 5.97 21.27
N ASN A 393 -13.99 6.02 20.84
CA ASN A 393 -15.16 5.94 21.74
C ASN A 393 -16.16 4.80 21.45
N ARG A 394 -15.72 3.67 20.88
CA ARG A 394 -16.52 2.42 20.82
C ARG A 394 -15.81 1.22 21.45
N LYS A 395 -15.27 1.39 22.66
CA LYS A 395 -14.90 0.27 23.54
C LYS A 395 -15.34 0.38 25.00
N HIS A 396 -16.26 1.29 25.32
CA HIS A 396 -16.99 1.29 26.59
C HIS A 396 -18.48 1.55 26.37
N ALA A 397 -19.16 0.57 25.78
CA ALA A 397 -20.61 0.39 25.90
C ALA A 397 -20.94 -1.09 25.64
N GLN A 398 -20.40 -1.98 26.47
CA GLN A 398 -20.91 -3.33 26.71
C GLN A 398 -20.42 -3.77 28.10
N LYS A 399 -21.21 -3.42 29.11
CA LYS A 399 -21.44 -4.21 30.33
C LYS A 399 -22.81 -3.86 30.86
#